data_AF-W5SWE5-F1
#
_entry.id   AF-W5SWE5-F1
#
_cell.length_a   1.000
_cell.length_b   1.000
_cell.length_c   1.000
_cell.angle_alpha   90.00
_cell.angle_beta   90.00
_cell.angle_gamma   90.00
#
_symmetry.space_group_name_H-M   'P 1'
#
loop_
_entity.id
_entity.type
_entity.pdbx_description
1 polymer ?
#
loop_
_entity_poly.entity_id
_entity_poly.type
_entity_poly.pdbx_seq_one_letter_code
_entity_poly.pdbx_strand_id
1 'polypeptide(L)'
;MTTTKTKLNEIVSNMKDKGNPSAIAVETAVNNLVTEKLDKIIKGAKAVSDAIGVSVGSIDDVAHGGAAGVGIKADEASVKSVIEGICNIVDIVLQCKGDAEAGDDKKTEDGNSARSTNAGEAGKLFANAAVGSATAARKSAADAVKALGAVTGADILRAIAQG
;
A
#
# COMPACT_ATOMS: atom_id res chain seq x y z
N MET A 1 -6.16 15.52 6.86
CA MET A 1 -7.39 15.77 6.06
C MET A 1 -8.61 16.15 6.90
N THR A 2 -8.72 15.72 8.16
CA THR A 2 -9.83 16.12 9.06
C THR A 2 -10.00 17.63 9.17
N THR A 3 -8.91 18.38 9.35
CA THR A 3 -8.95 19.86 9.38
C THR A 3 -9.53 20.47 8.11
N THR A 4 -9.20 19.93 6.93
CA THR A 4 -9.77 20.39 5.65
C THR A 4 -11.27 20.12 5.58
N LYS A 5 -11.71 18.92 5.97
CA LYS A 5 -13.13 18.56 6.05
C LYS A 5 -13.89 19.55 6.97
N THR A 6 -13.36 19.81 8.17
CA THR A 6 -13.98 20.74 9.12
C THR A 6 -14.11 22.14 8.53
N LYS A 7 -13.03 22.67 7.94
CA LYS A 7 -13.04 24.01 7.33
C LYS A 7 -14.01 24.14 6.15
N LEU A 8 -14.15 23.10 5.32
CA LEU A 8 -15.12 23.11 4.23
C LEU A 8 -16.57 23.22 4.77
N ASN A 9 -16.88 22.48 5.83
CA ASN A 9 -18.20 22.56 6.48
C ASN A 9 -18.43 23.92 7.15
N GLU A 10 -17.40 24.50 7.78
CA GLU A 10 -17.45 25.86 8.35
C GLU A 10 -17.72 26.92 7.27
N ILE A 11 -17.08 26.81 6.09
CA ILE A 11 -17.34 27.71 4.96
C ILE A 11 -18.81 27.64 4.54
N VAL A 12 -19.38 26.43 4.41
CA VAL A 12 -20.79 26.24 4.06
C VAL A 12 -21.70 26.88 5.11
N SER A 13 -21.43 26.67 6.41
CA SER A 13 -22.21 27.29 7.49
C SER A 13 -22.17 28.81 7.39
N ASN A 14 -20.98 29.39 7.28
CA ASN A 14 -20.79 30.84 7.17
C ASN A 14 -21.49 31.44 5.93
N MET A 15 -21.55 30.70 4.82
CA MET A 15 -22.27 31.14 3.61
C MET A 15 -23.78 31.20 3.86
N LYS A 16 -24.35 30.22 4.56
CA LYS A 16 -25.77 30.21 4.93
C LYS A 16 -26.08 31.37 5.87
N ASP A 17 -25.26 31.59 6.88
CA ASP A 17 -25.44 32.64 7.89
C ASP A 17 -25.40 34.05 7.26
N LYS A 18 -24.62 34.23 6.20
CA LYS A 18 -24.52 35.49 5.44
C LYS A 18 -25.55 35.64 4.33
N GLY A 19 -26.51 34.71 4.21
CA GLY A 19 -27.54 34.76 3.16
C GLY A 19 -26.98 34.64 1.74
N ASN A 20 -25.86 33.93 1.57
CA ASN A 20 -25.25 33.78 0.26
C ASN A 20 -26.18 32.94 -0.65
N PRO A 21 -26.60 33.44 -1.82
CA PRO A 21 -27.53 32.75 -2.71
C PRO A 21 -26.99 31.43 -3.27
N SER A 22 -25.67 31.25 -3.28
CA SER A 22 -25.00 30.03 -3.75
C SER A 22 -24.77 28.99 -2.63
N ALA A 23 -25.17 29.28 -1.38
CA ALA A 23 -24.86 28.41 -0.23
C ALA A 23 -25.35 26.96 -0.42
N ILE A 24 -26.55 26.76 -0.98
CA ILE A 24 -27.14 25.43 -1.20
C ILE A 24 -26.35 24.64 -2.25
N ALA A 25 -25.93 25.29 -3.34
CA ALA A 25 -25.16 24.64 -4.39
C ALA A 25 -23.76 24.25 -3.88
N VAL A 26 -23.11 25.14 -3.12
CA VAL A 26 -21.80 24.86 -2.52
C VAL A 26 -21.90 23.77 -1.46
N GLU A 27 -22.93 23.76 -0.62
CA GLU A 27 -23.20 22.68 0.33
C GLU A 27 -23.27 21.33 -0.37
N THR A 28 -24.03 21.23 -1.45
CA THR A 28 -24.17 19.99 -2.22
C THR A 28 -22.82 19.51 -2.73
N ALA A 29 -22.03 20.40 -3.35
CA ALA A 29 -20.70 20.05 -3.85
C ALA A 29 -19.73 19.63 -2.71
N VAL A 30 -19.75 20.34 -1.59
CA VAL A 30 -18.92 20.04 -0.41
C VAL A 30 -19.32 18.71 0.20
N ASN A 31 -20.61 18.44 0.37
CA ASN A 31 -21.10 17.17 0.91
C ASN A 31 -20.68 15.99 0.02
N ASN A 32 -20.77 16.13 -1.30
CA ASN A 32 -20.29 15.10 -2.23
C ASN A 32 -18.78 14.88 -2.10
N LEU A 33 -17.97 15.96 -2.09
CA LEU A 33 -16.52 15.85 -1.91
C LEU A 33 -16.15 15.17 -0.58
N VAL A 34 -16.80 15.56 0.52
CA VAL A 34 -16.54 15.01 1.85
C VAL A 34 -16.90 13.52 1.90
N THR A 35 -18.12 13.17 1.53
CA THR A 35 -18.66 11.81 1.70
C THR A 35 -18.06 10.82 0.71
N GLU A 36 -17.88 11.21 -0.55
CA GLU A 36 -17.40 10.31 -1.59
C GLU A 36 -15.89 10.17 -1.63
N LYS A 37 -15.14 11.17 -1.13
CA LYS A 37 -13.68 11.24 -1.26
C LYS A 37 -12.98 11.36 0.08
N LEU A 38 -13.16 12.47 0.81
CA LEU A 38 -12.35 12.75 2.00
C LEU A 38 -12.59 11.71 3.11
N ASP A 39 -13.83 11.31 3.35
CA ASP A 39 -14.17 10.35 4.40
C ASP A 39 -13.61 8.96 4.12
N LYS A 40 -13.61 8.52 2.87
CA LYS A 40 -13.01 7.24 2.49
C LYS A 40 -11.49 7.27 2.65
N ILE A 41 -10.82 8.34 2.22
CA ILE A 41 -9.37 8.50 2.43
C ILE A 41 -9.03 8.53 3.93
N ILE A 42 -9.81 9.27 4.73
CA ILE A 42 -9.59 9.35 6.18
C ILE A 42 -9.78 7.97 6.83
N LYS A 43 -10.83 7.23 6.46
CA LYS A 43 -11.06 5.87 6.96
C LYS A 43 -9.94 4.92 6.58
N GLY A 44 -9.53 4.92 5.32
CA GLY A 44 -8.42 4.08 4.85
C GLY A 44 -7.11 4.41 5.56
N ALA A 45 -6.77 5.70 5.67
CA ALA A 45 -5.56 6.14 6.36
C ALA A 45 -5.56 5.75 7.85
N LYS A 46 -6.73 5.83 8.51
CA LYS A 46 -6.88 5.39 9.89
C LYS A 46 -6.69 3.88 10.04
N ALA A 47 -7.27 3.07 9.15
CA ALA A 47 -7.09 1.63 9.18
C ALA A 47 -5.61 1.24 9.03
N VAL A 48 -4.90 1.86 8.07
CA VAL A 48 -3.44 1.66 7.91
C VAL A 48 -2.68 2.07 9.17
N SER A 49 -2.97 3.25 9.75
CA SER A 49 -2.25 3.70 10.94
C SER A 49 -2.52 2.82 12.16
N ASP A 50 -3.75 2.33 12.32
CA ASP A 50 -4.12 1.45 13.43
C ASP A 50 -3.43 0.08 13.29
N ALA A 51 -3.31 -0.44 12.05
CA ALA A 51 -2.64 -1.70 11.76
C ALA A 51 -1.12 -1.65 11.95
N ILE A 52 -0.48 -0.53 11.58
CA ILE A 52 0.98 -0.35 11.74
C ILE A 52 1.34 -0.09 13.21
N GLY A 53 0.43 0.53 13.98
CA GLY A 53 0.65 0.84 15.39
C GLY A 53 1.72 1.91 15.64
N VAL A 54 2.22 1.98 16.87
CA VAL A 54 3.20 3.01 17.32
C VAL A 54 4.64 2.51 17.43
N SER A 55 4.85 1.19 17.46
CA SER A 55 6.20 0.59 17.40
C SER A 55 6.38 -0.13 16.08
N VAL A 56 6.93 0.58 15.10
CA VAL A 56 7.34 -0.06 13.86
C VAL A 56 8.71 -0.72 14.09
N GLY A 57 8.80 -2.02 13.84
CA GLY A 57 10.10 -2.66 13.62
C GLY A 57 10.79 -2.07 12.38
N SER A 58 11.99 -2.54 12.05
CA SER A 58 12.60 -2.17 10.77
C SER A 58 11.76 -2.68 9.61
N ILE A 59 11.55 -1.86 8.58
CA ILE A 59 10.80 -2.24 7.37
C ILE A 59 11.54 -3.33 6.57
N ASP A 60 12.85 -3.37 6.72
CA ASP A 60 13.79 -4.25 6.05
C ASP A 60 14.38 -5.32 6.98
N ASP A 61 13.66 -5.71 8.04
CA ASP A 61 14.19 -6.66 9.01
C ASP A 61 14.56 -8.00 8.34
N VAL A 62 15.83 -8.38 8.45
CA VAL A 62 16.38 -9.63 7.89
C VAL A 62 16.83 -10.54 9.02
N ALA A 63 16.07 -11.60 9.24
CA ALA A 63 16.45 -12.66 10.16
C ALA A 63 17.70 -13.40 9.65
N HIS A 64 18.75 -13.48 10.48
CA HIS A 64 19.97 -14.23 10.16
C HIS A 64 19.75 -15.74 10.34
N GLY A 65 20.25 -16.54 9.40
CA GLY A 65 20.16 -18.00 9.48
C GLY A 65 20.93 -18.59 10.67
N GLY A 66 20.41 -19.67 11.25
CA GLY A 66 21.04 -20.39 12.38
C GLY A 66 20.45 -20.07 13.76
N ALA A 67 19.54 -19.10 13.88
CA ALA A 67 18.72 -18.91 15.07
C ALA A 67 17.53 -19.90 15.08
N ALA A 68 17.10 -20.35 16.26
CA ALA A 68 15.82 -21.06 16.38
C ALA A 68 14.67 -20.05 16.11
N GLY A 69 13.72 -20.40 15.23
CA GLY A 69 12.59 -19.52 14.89
C GLY A 69 12.84 -18.49 13.77
N VAL A 70 13.80 -18.73 12.87
CA VAL A 70 14.01 -17.90 11.68
C VAL A 70 12.78 -17.94 10.77
N GLY A 71 12.32 -16.78 10.31
CA GLY A 71 11.14 -16.65 9.43
C GLY A 71 9.84 -16.66 10.22
N ILE A 72 9.52 -15.53 10.86
CA ILE A 72 8.26 -15.33 11.57
C ILE A 72 7.19 -14.97 10.53
N LYS A 73 6.06 -15.68 10.56
CA LYS A 73 4.90 -15.34 9.73
C LYS A 73 4.41 -13.96 10.11
N ALA A 74 4.18 -13.10 9.11
CA ALA A 74 3.56 -11.80 9.32
C ALA A 74 2.18 -11.96 9.98
N ASP A 75 1.81 -11.01 10.83
CA ASP A 75 0.46 -10.96 11.40
C ASP A 75 -0.57 -10.73 10.30
N GLU A 76 -1.40 -11.75 10.02
CA GLU A 76 -2.37 -11.72 8.93
C GLU A 76 -3.40 -10.60 9.11
N ALA A 77 -3.79 -10.31 10.36
CA ALA A 77 -4.75 -9.25 10.65
C ALA A 77 -4.18 -7.87 10.28
N SER A 78 -2.93 -7.60 10.67
CA SER A 78 -2.22 -6.37 10.30
C SER A 78 -2.03 -6.24 8.80
N VAL A 79 -1.57 -7.30 8.12
CA VAL A 79 -1.39 -7.30 6.65
C VAL A 79 -2.72 -7.00 5.95
N LYS A 80 -3.79 -7.70 6.32
CA LYS A 80 -5.12 -7.49 5.73
C LYS A 80 -5.64 -6.07 5.97
N SER A 81 -5.47 -5.52 7.17
CA SER A 81 -5.93 -4.18 7.50
C SER A 81 -5.17 -3.09 6.74
N VAL A 82 -3.86 -3.29 6.50
CA VAL A 82 -3.07 -2.41 5.62
C VAL A 82 -3.59 -2.48 4.17
N ILE A 83 -3.83 -3.68 3.63
CA ILE A 83 -4.37 -3.86 2.27
C ILE A 83 -5.72 -3.14 2.13
N GLU A 84 -6.69 -3.45 2.99
CA GLU A 84 -8.03 -2.85 2.96
C GLU A 84 -7.99 -1.32 3.12
N GLY A 85 -7.11 -0.82 4.00
CA GLY A 85 -6.90 0.60 4.20
C GLY A 85 -6.35 1.30 2.97
N ILE A 86 -5.39 0.69 2.28
CA ILE A 86 -4.82 1.17 1.02
C ILE A 86 -5.86 1.11 -0.11
N CYS A 87 -6.66 0.03 -0.23
CA CYS A 87 -7.74 -0.07 -1.23
C CYS A 87 -8.70 1.13 -1.16
N ASN A 88 -9.12 1.50 0.05
CA ASN A 88 -10.02 2.63 0.28
C ASN A 88 -9.45 3.99 -0.16
N ILE A 89 -8.12 4.10 -0.29
CA ILE A 89 -7.43 5.32 -0.73
C ILE A 89 -7.16 5.26 -2.24
N VAL A 90 -6.65 4.13 -2.73
CA VAL A 90 -6.09 3.99 -4.08
C VAL A 90 -7.11 4.28 -5.17
N ASP A 91 -8.35 3.77 -5.04
CA ASP A 91 -9.37 4.01 -6.07
C ASP A 91 -9.76 5.47 -6.22
N ILE A 92 -9.63 6.24 -5.14
CA ILE A 92 -9.97 7.66 -5.12
C ILE A 92 -8.83 8.50 -5.73
N VAL A 93 -7.60 8.15 -5.37
CA VAL A 93 -6.41 8.96 -5.68
C VAL A 93 -5.83 8.62 -7.05
N LEU A 94 -5.74 7.33 -7.40
CA LEU A 94 -5.06 6.91 -8.63
C LEU A 94 -5.95 6.96 -9.88
N GLN A 95 -7.29 6.90 -9.77
CA GLN A 95 -8.20 7.09 -10.91
C GLN A 95 -7.78 6.30 -12.17
N CYS A 96 -7.59 4.98 -12.02
CA CYS A 96 -7.10 4.05 -13.05
C CYS A 96 -5.62 4.19 -13.48
N LYS A 97 -4.80 4.99 -12.79
CA LYS A 97 -3.34 4.97 -12.96
C LYS A 97 -2.71 3.76 -12.27
N GLY A 98 -1.57 3.34 -12.82
CA GLY A 98 -0.82 2.15 -12.42
C GLY A 98 -1.41 0.88 -13.04
N ASP A 99 -0.57 -0.11 -13.21
CA ASP A 99 -0.93 -1.45 -13.67
C ASP A 99 -0.46 -2.49 -12.65
N ALA A 100 -1.39 -3.29 -12.13
CA ALA A 100 -1.08 -4.30 -11.12
C ALA A 100 -0.26 -5.47 -11.68
N GLU A 101 -0.29 -5.65 -13.01
CA GLU A 101 0.48 -6.67 -13.72
C GLU A 101 1.80 -6.10 -14.26
N ALA A 102 2.12 -4.83 -13.97
CA ALA A 102 3.38 -4.24 -14.38
C ALA A 102 4.59 -4.92 -13.72
N GLY A 103 5.69 -4.97 -14.46
CA GLY A 103 6.97 -5.46 -13.99
C GLY A 103 7.75 -6.18 -15.08
N ASP A 104 8.85 -6.78 -14.67
CA ASP A 104 9.70 -7.63 -15.52
C ASP A 104 9.50 -9.08 -15.09
N ASP A 105 9.01 -9.96 -15.96
CA ASP A 105 8.82 -11.39 -15.67
C ASP A 105 10.14 -12.18 -15.63
N LYS A 106 11.26 -11.58 -16.04
CA LYS A 106 12.55 -12.26 -16.19
C LYS A 106 13.30 -12.38 -14.88
N LYS A 107 13.78 -13.60 -14.58
CA LYS A 107 14.65 -13.87 -13.43
C LYS A 107 15.99 -13.14 -13.57
N THR A 108 16.58 -12.78 -12.44
CA THR A 108 17.82 -12.01 -12.40
C THR A 108 19.05 -12.79 -12.87
N GLU A 109 19.08 -14.11 -12.67
CA GLU A 109 20.28 -14.94 -12.92
C GLU A 109 20.75 -14.94 -14.39
N ASP A 110 19.83 -15.02 -15.35
CA ASP A 110 20.15 -15.00 -16.78
C ASP A 110 19.52 -13.81 -17.52
N GLY A 111 18.67 -13.03 -16.85
CA GLY A 111 18.00 -11.86 -17.42
C GLY A 111 16.99 -12.17 -18.52
N ASN A 112 16.69 -13.43 -18.83
CA ASN A 112 15.95 -13.80 -20.04
C ASN A 112 14.89 -14.89 -19.83
N SER A 113 15.10 -15.80 -18.87
CA SER A 113 14.08 -16.80 -18.51
C SER A 113 13.04 -16.17 -17.61
N ALA A 114 11.78 -16.58 -17.75
CA ALA A 114 10.71 -16.18 -16.82
C ALA A 114 11.01 -16.65 -15.38
N ARG A 115 10.48 -15.93 -14.38
CA ARG A 115 10.46 -16.38 -12.99
C ARG A 115 9.64 -17.66 -12.86
N SER A 116 10.09 -18.53 -11.95
CA SER A 116 9.32 -19.72 -11.58
C SER A 116 8.08 -19.34 -10.76
N THR A 117 7.24 -20.33 -10.45
CA THR A 117 6.09 -20.17 -9.57
C THR A 117 6.50 -19.60 -8.20
N ASN A 118 5.54 -19.04 -7.45
CA ASN A 118 5.77 -18.43 -6.13
C ASN A 118 6.84 -17.32 -6.14
N ALA A 119 6.78 -16.42 -7.14
CA ALA A 119 7.68 -15.28 -7.29
C ALA A 119 9.18 -15.64 -7.43
N GLY A 120 9.52 -16.83 -7.92
CA GLY A 120 10.89 -17.20 -8.27
C GLY A 120 11.88 -17.14 -7.10
N GLU A 121 13.04 -16.49 -7.30
CA GLU A 121 14.07 -16.39 -6.27
C GLU A 121 13.66 -15.41 -5.16
N ALA A 122 12.95 -14.32 -5.49
CA ALA A 122 12.47 -13.34 -4.53
C ALA A 122 11.50 -13.95 -3.50
N GLY A 123 10.63 -14.87 -3.94
CA GLY A 123 9.67 -15.54 -3.05
C GLY A 123 10.30 -16.33 -1.90
N LYS A 124 11.56 -16.75 -2.03
CA LYS A 124 12.29 -17.44 -0.97
C LYS A 124 12.53 -16.57 0.27
N LEU A 125 12.45 -15.24 0.15
CA LEU A 125 12.54 -14.33 1.30
C LEU A 125 11.34 -14.45 2.25
N PHE A 126 10.21 -14.98 1.77
CA PHE A 126 8.98 -15.15 2.55
C PHE A 126 8.79 -16.57 3.06
N ALA A 127 9.77 -17.45 2.83
CA ALA A 127 9.73 -18.82 3.34
C ALA A 127 10.00 -18.85 4.86
N ASN A 128 9.42 -19.85 5.53
CA ASN A 128 9.65 -20.12 6.95
C ASN A 128 10.97 -20.87 7.22
N ALA A 129 11.72 -21.22 6.18
CA ALA A 129 13.00 -21.89 6.27
C ALA A 129 14.12 -20.95 5.86
N ALA A 130 15.28 -21.06 6.51
CA ALA A 130 16.46 -20.31 6.13
C ALA A 130 16.83 -20.59 4.67
N VAL A 131 17.20 -19.54 3.94
CA VAL A 131 17.77 -19.69 2.59
C VAL A 131 19.09 -20.44 2.73
N GLY A 132 19.16 -21.66 2.18
CA GLY A 132 20.18 -22.66 2.50
C GLY A 132 21.65 -22.33 2.18
N SER A 133 21.94 -21.13 1.65
CA SER A 133 23.30 -20.62 1.51
C SER A 133 23.34 -19.09 1.31
N ALA A 134 24.47 -18.46 1.60
CA ALA A 134 24.69 -17.04 1.33
C ALA A 134 24.57 -16.70 -0.17
N THR A 135 24.98 -17.60 -1.06
CA THR A 135 24.82 -17.42 -2.51
C THR A 135 23.35 -17.41 -2.92
N ALA A 136 22.54 -18.32 -2.37
CA ALA A 136 21.11 -18.33 -2.63
C ALA A 136 20.42 -17.08 -2.02
N ALA A 137 20.82 -16.65 -0.82
CA ALA A 137 20.28 -15.43 -0.20
C ALA A 137 20.55 -14.18 -1.06
N ARG A 138 21.77 -14.05 -1.60
CA ARG A 138 22.11 -12.98 -2.55
C ARG A 138 21.28 -13.03 -3.82
N LYS A 139 21.03 -14.23 -4.37
CA LYS A 139 20.15 -14.40 -5.55
C LYS A 139 18.72 -13.93 -5.26
N SER A 140 18.15 -14.33 -4.12
CA SER A 140 16.81 -13.90 -3.69
C SER A 140 16.70 -12.40 -3.50
N ALA A 141 17.66 -11.78 -2.80
CA ALA A 141 17.70 -10.34 -2.60
C ALA A 141 17.84 -9.57 -3.93
N ALA A 142 18.75 -10.01 -4.81
CA ALA A 142 18.93 -9.40 -6.12
C ALA A 142 17.67 -9.48 -6.99
N ASP A 143 16.96 -10.61 -6.93
CA ASP A 143 15.73 -10.80 -7.70
C ASP A 143 14.57 -9.95 -7.18
N ALA A 144 14.46 -9.76 -5.85
CA ALA A 144 13.51 -8.83 -5.25
C ALA A 144 13.80 -7.38 -5.68
N VAL A 145 15.07 -6.95 -5.67
CA VAL A 145 15.47 -5.61 -6.13
C VAL A 145 15.15 -5.41 -7.61
N LYS A 146 15.42 -6.42 -8.46
CA LYS A 146 15.08 -6.36 -9.88
C LYS A 146 13.57 -6.22 -10.11
N ALA A 147 12.76 -6.98 -9.37
CA ALA A 147 11.30 -6.88 -9.47
C ALA A 147 10.79 -5.48 -9.09
N LEU A 148 11.29 -4.90 -7.99
CA LEU A 148 10.93 -3.54 -7.57
C LEU A 148 11.45 -2.45 -8.50
N GLY A 149 12.62 -2.64 -9.12
CA GLY A 149 13.20 -1.70 -10.07
C GLY A 149 12.47 -1.63 -11.42
N ALA A 150 11.60 -2.59 -11.70
CA ALA A 150 10.83 -2.68 -12.95
C ALA A 150 9.45 -2.01 -12.89
N VAL A 151 9.04 -1.49 -11.71
CA VAL A 151 7.70 -0.96 -11.46
C VAL A 151 7.73 0.46 -10.92
N THR A 152 6.62 1.18 -11.06
CA THR A 152 6.41 2.49 -10.43
C THR A 152 5.67 2.36 -9.10
N GLY A 153 5.67 3.44 -8.30
CA GLY A 153 4.87 3.46 -7.07
C GLY A 153 3.37 3.29 -7.30
N ALA A 154 2.84 3.74 -8.45
CA ALA A 154 1.42 3.55 -8.77
C ALA A 154 1.09 2.08 -9.07
N ASP A 155 2.01 1.36 -9.72
CA ASP A 155 1.89 -0.07 -10.02
C ASP A 155 1.88 -0.89 -8.72
N ILE A 156 2.82 -0.60 -7.81
CA ILE A 156 2.88 -1.23 -6.48
C ILE A 156 1.57 -1.02 -5.70
N LEU A 157 1.08 0.23 -5.65
CA LEU A 157 -0.17 0.54 -4.95
C LEU A 157 -1.39 -0.12 -5.60
N ARG A 158 -1.40 -0.28 -6.93
CA ARG A 158 -2.46 -1.02 -7.64
C ARG A 158 -2.42 -2.51 -7.34
N ALA A 159 -1.23 -3.12 -7.35
CA ALA A 159 -1.06 -4.53 -7.01
C ALA A 159 -1.50 -4.83 -5.56
N ILE A 160 -1.12 -3.99 -4.60
CA ILE A 160 -1.60 -4.11 -3.21
C ILE A 160 -3.12 -4.04 -3.15
N ALA A 161 -3.75 -3.13 -3.91
CA ALA A 161 -5.19 -2.95 -3.87
C ALA A 161 -6.01 -4.10 -4.51
N GLN A 162 -5.36 -5.02 -5.22
CA GLN A 162 -5.98 -6.23 -5.77
C GLN A 162 -5.77 -7.49 -4.90
N GLY A 163 -4.91 -7.39 -3.87
CA GLY A 163 -4.57 -8.48 -2.97
C GLY A 163 -5.56 -8.75 -1.85
#